data_AF-A0A534RCI5-F1
#
_entry.id   AF-A0A534RCI5-F1
#
_cell.length_a   1.000
_cell.length_b   1.000
_cell.length_c   1.000
_cell.angle_alpha   90.00
_cell.angle_beta   90.00
_cell.angle_gamma   90.00
#
_symmetry.space_group_name_H-M   'P 1'
#
loop_
_entity.id
_entity.type
_entity.pdbx_description
1 polymer ?
#
loop_
_entity_poly.entity_id
_entity_poly.type
_entity_poly.pdbx_seq_one_letter_code
_entity_poly.pdbx_strand_id
1 'polypeptide(L)'
;MTFASFRQIVMLTLLTTGLLLGIDRIKNPRRAMIGSEGAAPAPVADKPTLHLWLGHPSCGGCLTGLEEALSEVAWLEAPKVLEKPPTPEQAKETPDVVNGYRQQVVVGIKDPERNLRNVDFVAALAGLHKAGFSAAQMEFSGLPHYRLEAELAPMCSSPACVAGTRQAMDELVRASKPKGWFRWLDSYSVDRVNGALVIYPRMNATVDLMEVLGAINTIGFEAGSLTVHAHGAN
;
A
#
# COMPACT_ATOMS: atom_id res chain seq x y z
N MET A 1 -40.40 -4.83 36.48
CA MET A 1 -39.39 -4.62 35.43
C MET A 1 -39.53 -3.20 34.92
N THR A 2 -38.60 -2.32 35.26
CA THR A 2 -38.59 -0.92 34.79
C THR A 2 -37.87 -0.86 33.45
N PHE A 3 -38.62 -0.65 32.38
CA PHE A 3 -38.05 -0.42 31.05
C PHE A 3 -37.44 0.98 31.01
N ALA A 4 -36.24 1.10 30.43
CA ALA A 4 -35.66 2.40 30.14
C ALA A 4 -36.61 3.18 29.24
N SER A 5 -36.95 4.41 29.65
CA SER A 5 -37.81 5.27 28.83
C SER A 5 -37.14 5.54 27.49
N PHE A 6 -37.93 5.71 26.42
CA PHE A 6 -37.43 6.00 25.07
C PHE A 6 -36.41 7.15 25.04
N ARG A 7 -36.63 8.18 25.86
CA ARG A 7 -35.69 9.31 26.04
C ARG A 7 -34.32 8.89 26.59
N GLN A 8 -34.29 7.95 27.54
CA GLN A 8 -33.03 7.42 28.08
C GLN A 8 -32.27 6.59 27.05
N ILE A 9 -32.98 5.81 26.23
CA ILE A 9 -32.36 5.05 25.13
C ILE A 9 -31.75 6.01 24.11
N VAL A 10 -32.48 7.02 23.67
CA VAL A 10 -31.97 8.01 22.70
C VAL A 10 -30.75 8.76 23.24
N MET A 11 -30.77 9.20 24.51
CA MET A 11 -29.62 9.85 25.12
C MET A 11 -28.40 8.92 25.19
N LEU A 12 -28.60 7.66 25.60
CA LEU A 12 -27.51 6.69 25.70
C LEU A 12 -26.89 6.42 24.32
N THR A 13 -27.71 6.28 23.29
CA THR A 13 -27.24 6.09 21.91
C THR A 13 -26.45 7.30 21.41
N LEU A 14 -26.93 8.52 21.63
CA LEU A 14 -26.23 9.74 21.21
C LEU A 14 -24.89 9.90 21.95
N LEU A 15 -24.87 9.65 23.26
CA LEU A 15 -23.65 9.70 24.06
C LEU A 15 -22.63 8.65 23.61
N THR A 16 -23.08 7.42 23.39
CA THR A 16 -22.21 6.32 22.94
C THR A 16 -21.67 6.60 21.55
N THR A 17 -22.52 7.07 20.63
CA THR A 17 -22.11 7.43 19.26
C THR A 17 -21.12 8.58 19.28
N GLY A 18 -21.38 9.63 20.07
CA GLY A 18 -20.45 10.77 20.23
C GLY A 18 -19.12 10.35 20.84
N LEU A 19 -19.13 9.46 21.84
CA LEU A 19 -17.92 8.92 22.46
C LEU A 19 -17.11 8.09 21.47
N LEU A 20 -17.75 7.19 20.72
CA LEU A 20 -17.08 6.37 19.71
C LEU A 20 -16.50 7.23 18.58
N LEU A 21 -17.25 8.23 18.11
CA LEU A 21 -16.75 9.19 17.11
C LEU A 21 -15.59 10.02 17.64
N GLY A 22 -15.62 10.44 18.91
CA GLY A 22 -14.53 11.17 19.55
C GLY A 22 -13.26 10.32 19.70
N ILE A 23 -13.40 9.08 20.15
CA ILE A 23 -12.30 8.12 20.26
C ILE A 23 -11.72 7.82 18.87
N ASP A 24 -12.57 7.60 17.87
CA ASP A 24 -12.12 7.40 16.49
C ASP A 24 -11.41 8.65 15.95
N ARG A 25 -11.87 9.87 16.23
CA ARG A 25 -11.17 11.09 15.80
C ARG A 25 -9.79 11.26 16.41
N ILE A 26 -9.61 10.85 17.68
CA ILE A 26 -8.33 10.93 18.40
C ILE A 26 -7.39 9.80 17.96
N LYS A 27 -7.90 8.58 17.76
CA LYS A 27 -7.09 7.40 17.42
C LYS A 27 -6.86 7.22 15.91
N ASN A 28 -7.78 7.69 15.08
CA ASN A 28 -7.71 7.81 13.63
C ASN A 28 -7.90 9.29 13.23
N PRO A 29 -6.90 10.16 13.45
CA PRO A 29 -6.99 11.53 12.95
C PRO A 29 -7.03 11.49 11.41
N ARG A 30 -8.23 11.56 10.83
CA ARG A 30 -8.40 12.04 9.45
C ARG A 30 -7.99 13.51 9.51
N ARG A 31 -6.80 13.83 8.98
CA ARG A 31 -6.37 15.22 8.85
C ARG A 31 -7.46 15.95 8.06
N ALA A 32 -8.18 16.83 8.73
CA ALA A 32 -8.88 17.90 8.05
C ALA A 32 -7.79 18.76 7.40
N MET A 33 -7.96 19.00 6.10
CA MET A 33 -7.23 19.93 5.25
C MET A 33 -6.54 21.06 6.05
N ILE A 34 -5.22 21.01 6.13
CA ILE A 34 -4.38 22.19 6.30
C ILE A 34 -3.34 22.08 5.18
N GLY A 35 -3.35 23.11 4.33
CA GLY A 35 -2.65 23.28 3.06
C GLY A 35 -1.36 22.48 2.89
N SER A 36 -1.42 21.51 1.97
CA SER A 36 -0.40 21.38 0.94
C SER A 36 -1.16 21.37 -0.38
N GLU A 37 -0.89 22.36 -1.20
CA GLU A 37 -1.34 22.45 -2.59
C GLU A 37 -1.07 21.13 -3.32
N GLY A 38 -2.05 20.66 -4.09
CA GLY A 38 -1.80 19.73 -5.19
C GLY A 38 -1.84 18.22 -4.89
N ALA A 39 -2.56 17.73 -3.90
CA ALA A 39 -3.08 16.37 -3.96
C ALA A 39 -4.58 16.46 -4.23
N ALA A 40 -4.95 16.50 -5.52
CA ALA A 40 -6.32 16.23 -5.91
C ALA A 40 -6.78 14.96 -5.19
N PRO A 41 -8.03 14.87 -4.70
CA PRO A 41 -8.55 13.60 -4.23
C PRO A 41 -8.29 12.60 -5.36
N ALA A 42 -7.46 11.58 -5.07
CA ALA A 42 -7.19 10.54 -6.04
C ALA A 42 -8.55 10.11 -6.59
N PRO A 43 -8.76 10.18 -7.92
CA PRO A 43 -10.00 9.69 -8.49
C PRO A 43 -10.20 8.29 -7.92
N VAL A 44 -11.43 7.97 -7.52
CA VAL A 44 -11.81 6.60 -7.20
C VAL A 44 -11.37 5.78 -8.41
N ALA A 45 -10.20 5.17 -8.31
CA ALA A 45 -9.63 4.41 -9.39
C ALA A 45 -10.41 3.12 -9.36
N ASP A 46 -11.52 3.06 -10.09
CA ASP A 46 -12.29 1.81 -10.27
C ASP A 46 -11.46 0.72 -10.98
N LYS A 47 -10.17 0.98 -11.25
CA LYS A 47 -9.23 0.11 -11.90
C LYS A 47 -8.00 -0.11 -11.00
N PRO A 48 -7.58 -1.37 -10.82
CA PRO A 48 -6.35 -1.69 -10.10
C PRO A 48 -5.15 -0.98 -10.72
N THR A 49 -4.41 -0.26 -9.89
CA THR A 49 -3.35 0.65 -10.34
C THR A 49 -2.14 0.54 -9.42
N LEU A 50 -0.96 0.52 -10.04
CA LEU A 50 0.34 0.59 -9.40
C LEU A 50 0.91 2.00 -9.57
N HIS A 51 1.24 2.65 -8.47
CA HIS A 51 1.93 3.94 -8.44
C HIS A 51 3.37 3.71 -8.01
N LEU A 52 4.30 4.23 -8.80
CA LEU A 52 5.74 4.09 -8.60
C LEU A 52 6.35 5.46 -8.46
N TRP A 53 7.11 5.68 -7.40
CA TRP A 53 7.97 6.85 -7.26
C TRP A 53 9.42 6.43 -7.38
N LEU A 54 10.12 6.97 -8.37
CA LEU A 54 11.52 6.65 -8.61
C LEU A 54 12.41 7.36 -7.59
N GLY A 55 13.47 6.67 -7.15
CA GLY A 55 14.42 7.21 -6.17
C GLY A 55 15.28 8.36 -6.67
N HIS A 56 15.41 8.52 -7.99
CA HIS A 56 16.13 9.61 -8.63
C HIS A 56 15.34 10.07 -9.87
N PRO A 57 15.33 11.37 -10.19
CA PRO A 57 14.75 11.85 -11.45
C PRO A 57 15.50 11.22 -12.62
N SER A 58 14.78 10.43 -13.41
CA SER A 58 15.34 9.73 -14.56
C SER A 58 15.57 10.73 -15.70
N CYS A 59 16.72 10.62 -16.36
CA CYS A 59 16.99 11.32 -17.61
C CYS A 59 15.97 10.92 -18.69
N GLY A 60 15.72 11.73 -19.72
CA GLY A 60 14.73 11.41 -20.76
C GLY A 60 14.94 10.04 -21.43
N GLY A 61 16.19 9.62 -21.67
CA GLY A 61 16.51 8.28 -22.18
C GLY A 61 16.37 7.16 -21.15
N CYS A 62 16.57 7.47 -19.87
CA CYS A 62 16.34 6.56 -18.74
C CYS A 62 14.84 6.26 -18.59
N LEU A 63 13.98 7.22 -18.90
CA LEU A 63 12.53 7.04 -18.89
C LEU A 63 12.07 6.00 -19.93
N THR A 64 12.60 6.06 -21.16
CA THR A 64 12.27 5.09 -22.21
C THR A 64 12.68 3.67 -21.80
N GLY A 65 13.85 3.51 -21.16
CA GLY A 65 14.27 2.22 -20.62
C GLY A 65 13.37 1.71 -19.49
N LEU A 66 12.80 2.60 -18.68
CA LEU A 66 11.81 2.23 -17.65
C LEU A 66 10.49 1.79 -18.28
N GLU A 67 10.03 2.52 -19.30
CA GLU A 67 8.81 2.16 -20.04
C GLU A 67 8.96 0.79 -20.71
N GLU A 68 10.13 0.52 -21.31
CA GLU A 68 10.47 -0.77 -21.91
C GLU A 68 10.50 -1.88 -20.85
N ALA A 69 11.19 -1.68 -19.72
CA ALA A 69 11.25 -2.66 -18.64
C ALA A 69 9.87 -2.97 -18.05
N LEU A 70 9.02 -1.96 -17.86
CA LEU A 70 7.64 -2.15 -17.39
C LEU A 70 6.77 -2.85 -18.45
N SER A 71 7.06 -2.67 -19.74
CA SER A 71 6.35 -3.35 -20.82
C SER A 71 6.65 -4.85 -20.92
N GLU A 72 7.78 -5.32 -20.38
CA GLU A 72 8.10 -6.74 -20.27
C GLU A 72 7.20 -7.46 -19.25
N VAL A 73 6.55 -6.72 -18.35
CA VAL A 73 5.63 -7.27 -17.35
C VAL A 73 4.26 -7.48 -17.98
N ALA A 74 3.95 -8.73 -18.34
CA ALA A 74 2.78 -9.08 -19.14
C ALA A 74 1.41 -8.65 -18.58
N TRP A 75 1.30 -8.43 -17.26
CA TRP A 75 0.06 -8.03 -16.58
C TRP A 75 -0.08 -6.52 -16.40
N LEU A 76 0.91 -5.71 -16.79
CA LEU A 76 0.84 -4.25 -16.75
C LEU A 76 0.27 -3.67 -18.05
N GLU A 77 -0.50 -2.58 -17.93
CA GLU A 77 -0.80 -1.70 -19.05
C GLU A 77 0.45 -0.87 -19.43
N ALA A 78 0.38 -0.16 -20.56
CA ALA A 78 1.43 0.79 -20.90
C ALA A 78 1.57 1.85 -19.79
N PRO A 79 2.80 2.09 -19.28
CA PRO A 79 3.03 3.03 -18.19
C PRO A 79 2.68 4.45 -18.61
N LYS A 80 2.09 5.20 -17.67
CA LYS A 80 1.79 6.62 -17.82
C LYS A 80 2.65 7.41 -16.86
N VAL A 81 3.56 8.22 -17.40
CA VAL A 81 4.38 9.14 -16.61
C VAL A 81 3.56 10.39 -16.34
N LEU A 82 3.10 10.57 -15.11
CA LEU A 82 2.25 11.70 -14.73
C LEU A 82 3.05 12.99 -14.52
N GLU A 83 4.30 12.85 -14.11
CA GLU A 83 5.14 13.94 -13.67
C GLU A 83 6.47 13.93 -14.44
N LYS A 84 6.63 14.93 -15.33
CA LYS A 84 7.88 15.16 -16.06
C LYS A 84 8.81 16.00 -15.19
N PRO A 85 10.11 15.64 -15.09
CA PRO A 85 11.05 16.37 -14.25
C PRO A 85 11.00 17.88 -14.54
N PRO A 86 11.09 18.74 -13.50
CA PRO A 86 11.06 20.18 -13.68
C PRO A 86 12.16 20.62 -14.65
N THR A 87 11.88 21.61 -15.49
CA THR A 87 12.87 22.07 -16.47
C THR A 87 14.10 22.69 -15.77
N PRO A 88 15.27 22.75 -16.44
CA PRO A 88 16.47 23.37 -15.86
C PRO A 88 16.26 24.81 -15.39
N GLU A 89 15.33 25.54 -16.00
CA GLU A 89 14.91 26.88 -15.56
C GLU A 89 14.12 26.84 -14.23
N GLN A 90 13.14 25.94 -14.11
CA GLN A 90 12.34 25.75 -12.88
C GLN A 90 13.19 25.26 -11.70
N ALA A 91 14.20 24.44 -11.99
CA ALA A 91 15.13 23.93 -11.00
C ALA A 91 16.03 25.01 -10.37
N LYS A 92 16.27 26.12 -11.07
CA LYS A 92 17.03 27.26 -10.55
C LYS A 92 16.18 28.16 -9.65
N GLU A 93 14.87 28.20 -9.86
CA GLU A 93 13.94 29.06 -9.11
C GLU A 93 13.46 28.42 -7.80
N THR A 94 13.40 27.08 -7.73
CA THR A 94 12.93 26.35 -6.53
C THR A 94 13.79 25.11 -6.21
N PRO A 95 15.05 25.30 -5.78
CA PRO A 95 15.99 24.20 -5.53
C PRO A 95 15.52 23.17 -4.48
N ASP A 96 14.75 23.60 -3.47
CA ASP A 96 14.19 22.68 -2.46
C ASP A 96 13.07 21.78 -3.01
N VAL A 97 12.32 22.25 -4.02
CA VAL A 97 11.28 21.46 -4.69
C VAL A 97 11.90 20.39 -5.59
N VAL A 98 13.05 20.68 -6.19
CA VAL A 98 13.77 19.72 -7.05
C VAL A 98 14.44 18.60 -6.25
N ASN A 99 14.98 18.92 -5.08
CA ASN A 99 15.59 17.89 -4.21
C ASN A 99 14.54 16.91 -3.63
N GLY A 100 13.27 17.33 -3.53
CA GLY A 100 12.16 16.47 -3.12
C GLY A 100 11.38 15.85 -4.27
N TYR A 101 11.69 16.22 -5.53
CA TYR A 101 10.93 15.78 -6.69
C TYR A 101 11.17 14.30 -6.97
N ARG A 102 10.13 13.49 -6.79
CA ARG A 102 10.14 12.07 -7.15
C ARG A 102 9.27 11.87 -8.36
N GLN A 103 9.89 11.44 -9.44
CA GLN A 103 9.15 11.14 -10.66
C GLN A 103 8.14 10.02 -10.40
N GLN A 104 6.86 10.33 -10.64
CA GLN A 104 5.76 9.37 -10.48
C GLN A 104 5.40 8.72 -11.83
N VAL A 105 5.39 7.39 -11.82
CA VAL A 105 4.89 6.54 -12.90
C VAL A 105 3.66 5.81 -12.41
N VAL A 106 2.59 5.83 -13.20
CA VAL A 106 1.34 5.16 -12.89
C VAL A 106 1.05 4.13 -13.96
N VAL A 107 0.79 2.90 -13.52
CA VAL A 107 0.59 1.76 -14.42
C VAL A 107 -0.68 1.03 -14.00
N GLY A 108 -1.61 0.88 -14.94
CA GLY A 108 -2.80 0.05 -14.72
C GLY A 108 -2.47 -1.43 -14.78
N ILE A 109 -3.33 -2.27 -14.19
CA ILE A 109 -3.30 -3.71 -14.43
C ILE A 109 -4.10 -4.01 -15.71
N LYS A 110 -3.47 -4.66 -16.68
CA LYS A 110 -4.11 -5.08 -17.93
C LYS A 110 -5.11 -6.19 -17.63
N ASP A 111 -6.32 -6.12 -18.16
CA ASP A 111 -7.39 -7.13 -17.99
C ASP A 111 -7.45 -7.70 -16.54
N PRO A 112 -7.76 -6.88 -15.52
CA PRO A 112 -7.58 -7.25 -14.11
C PRO A 112 -8.26 -8.56 -13.71
N GLU A 113 -9.43 -8.86 -14.28
CA GLU A 113 -10.17 -10.10 -14.04
C GLU A 113 -9.34 -11.36 -14.31
N ARG A 114 -8.42 -11.29 -15.29
CA ARG A 114 -7.55 -12.40 -15.69
C ARG A 114 -6.18 -12.32 -15.03
N ASN A 115 -5.63 -11.11 -14.94
CA ASN A 115 -4.21 -10.94 -14.61
C ASN A 115 -3.93 -10.68 -13.14
N LEU A 116 -4.91 -10.34 -12.30
CA LEU A 116 -4.67 -10.17 -10.86
C LEU A 116 -4.04 -11.41 -10.21
N ARG A 117 -4.36 -12.61 -10.72
CA ARG A 117 -3.76 -13.88 -10.26
C ARG A 117 -2.28 -14.03 -10.61
N ASN A 118 -1.78 -13.27 -11.58
CA ASN A 118 -0.41 -13.31 -12.06
C ASN A 118 0.44 -12.17 -11.47
N VAL A 119 -0.17 -11.27 -10.69
CA VAL A 119 0.54 -10.13 -10.09
C VAL A 119 1.41 -10.64 -8.96
N ASP A 120 2.71 -10.40 -9.12
CA ASP A 120 3.71 -10.55 -8.07
C ASP A 120 4.58 -9.29 -8.01
N PHE A 121 4.43 -8.54 -6.93
CA PHE A 121 5.13 -7.27 -6.74
C PHE A 121 6.63 -7.46 -6.42
N VAL A 122 7.03 -8.61 -5.85
CA VAL A 122 8.45 -8.92 -5.64
C VAL A 122 9.14 -9.14 -6.98
N ALA A 123 8.52 -9.93 -7.86
CA ALA A 123 9.02 -10.13 -9.22
C ALA A 123 9.08 -8.82 -10.03
N ALA A 124 8.07 -7.96 -9.89
CA ALA A 124 8.06 -6.64 -10.54
C ALA A 124 9.22 -5.74 -10.05
N LEU A 125 9.44 -5.67 -8.73
CA LEU A 125 10.57 -4.93 -8.16
C LEU A 125 11.92 -5.50 -8.61
N ALA A 126 12.06 -6.82 -8.66
CA ALA A 126 13.27 -7.47 -9.17
C ALA A 126 13.52 -7.16 -10.65
N GLY A 127 12.47 -7.14 -11.47
CA GLY A 127 12.53 -6.76 -12.89
C GLY A 127 12.99 -5.31 -13.06
N LEU A 128 12.40 -4.37 -12.30
CA LEU A 128 12.83 -2.97 -12.28
C LEU A 128 14.30 -2.82 -11.89
N HIS A 129 14.72 -3.51 -10.83
CA HIS A 129 16.10 -3.47 -10.36
C HIS A 129 17.09 -4.01 -11.40
N LYS A 130 16.73 -5.12 -12.06
CA LYS A 130 17.54 -5.70 -13.15
C LYS A 130 17.69 -4.75 -14.33
N ALA A 131 16.67 -3.93 -14.60
CA ALA A 131 16.71 -2.88 -15.61
C ALA A 131 17.44 -1.60 -15.14
N GLY A 132 17.97 -1.57 -13.90
CA GLY A 132 18.72 -0.44 -13.36
C GLY A 132 17.85 0.61 -12.67
N PHE A 133 16.58 0.31 -12.39
CA PHE A 133 15.64 1.23 -11.74
C PHE A 133 15.36 0.80 -10.30
N SER A 134 15.26 1.78 -9.40
CA SER A 134 14.83 1.57 -8.01
C SER A 134 13.62 2.43 -7.70
N ALA A 135 12.54 1.79 -7.23
CA ALA A 135 11.39 2.48 -6.67
C ALA A 135 11.69 2.89 -5.22
N ALA A 136 11.58 4.17 -4.91
CA ALA A 136 11.63 4.67 -3.53
C ALA A 136 10.32 4.43 -2.78
N GLN A 137 9.22 4.33 -3.52
CA GLN A 137 7.90 4.00 -3.00
C GLN A 137 7.10 3.31 -4.10
N MET A 138 6.29 2.33 -3.71
CA MET A 138 5.43 1.57 -4.60
C MET A 138 4.09 1.38 -3.92
N GLU A 139 3.03 1.95 -4.47
CA GLU A 139 1.68 1.85 -3.91
C GLU A 139 0.74 1.11 -4.85
N PHE A 140 -0.07 0.24 -4.27
CA PHE A 140 -1.14 -0.46 -4.98
C PHE A 140 -2.50 0.02 -4.51
N SER A 141 -3.39 0.34 -5.45
CA SER A 141 -4.73 0.85 -5.16
C SER A 141 -5.74 0.42 -6.22
N GLY A 142 -6.99 0.86 -6.06
CA GLY A 142 -8.05 0.68 -7.05
C GLY A 142 -8.80 -0.65 -6.99
N LEU A 143 -8.67 -1.38 -5.86
CA LEU A 143 -9.52 -2.50 -5.52
C LEU A 143 -10.33 -2.20 -4.25
N PRO A 144 -11.65 -2.47 -4.24
CA PRO A 144 -12.48 -2.18 -3.08
C PRO A 144 -12.22 -3.14 -1.92
N HIS A 145 -12.01 -4.42 -2.23
CA HIS A 145 -11.77 -5.47 -1.26
C HIS A 145 -10.80 -6.51 -1.82
N TYR A 146 -9.63 -6.62 -1.20
CA TYR A 146 -8.57 -7.55 -1.59
C TYR A 146 -7.74 -7.95 -0.37
N ARG A 147 -6.95 -9.00 -0.52
CA ARG A 147 -5.88 -9.36 0.41
C ARG A 147 -4.56 -9.43 -0.34
N LEU A 148 -3.47 -9.19 0.38
CA LEU A 148 -2.12 -9.47 -0.09
C LEU A 148 -1.62 -10.74 0.57
N GLU A 149 -0.91 -11.56 -0.18
CA GLU A 149 -0.32 -12.80 0.32
C GLU A 149 1.17 -12.76 0.03
N ALA A 150 1.97 -12.75 1.10
CA ALA A 150 3.42 -12.72 1.03
C ALA A 150 3.97 -14.09 1.44
N GLU A 151 4.64 -14.77 0.52
CA GLU A 151 5.36 -16.00 0.86
C GLU A 151 6.58 -15.66 1.72
N LEU A 152 6.71 -16.29 2.89
CA LEU A 152 7.83 -16.03 3.80
C LEU A 152 8.99 -16.99 3.50
N ALA A 153 10.17 -16.44 3.29
CA ALA A 153 11.43 -17.17 3.16
C ALA A 153 12.34 -16.88 4.37
N PRO A 154 12.82 -17.91 5.11
CA PRO A 154 12.46 -19.33 4.98
C PRO A 154 11.00 -19.62 5.39
N MET A 155 10.43 -20.69 4.84
CA MET A 155 9.02 -21.05 5.03
C MET A 155 8.65 -21.25 6.50
N CYS A 156 7.62 -20.53 6.96
CA CYS A 156 7.14 -20.59 8.34
C CYS A 156 5.96 -21.58 8.50
N SER A 157 6.26 -22.86 8.70
CA SER A 157 5.24 -23.93 8.79
C SER A 157 5.08 -24.57 10.18
N SER A 158 6.05 -24.37 11.09
CA SER A 158 5.95 -24.90 12.46
C SER A 158 5.00 -24.06 13.32
N PRO A 159 4.24 -24.66 14.25
CA PRO A 159 3.36 -23.89 15.15
C PRO A 159 4.10 -22.81 15.96
N ALA A 160 5.34 -23.09 16.37
CA ALA A 160 6.19 -22.15 17.08
C ALA A 160 6.60 -20.96 16.20
N CYS A 161 6.96 -21.21 14.93
CA CYS A 161 7.25 -20.15 13.97
C CYS A 161 6.01 -19.27 13.74
N VAL A 162 4.85 -19.88 13.46
CA VAL A 162 3.59 -19.16 13.23
C VAL A 162 3.23 -18.26 14.42
N ALA A 163 3.33 -18.78 15.64
CA ALA A 163 3.08 -18.00 16.85
C ALA A 163 4.08 -16.86 17.03
N GLY A 164 5.37 -17.11 16.80
CA GLY A 164 6.44 -16.11 16.88
C GLY A 164 6.28 -15.00 15.84
N THR A 165 6.03 -15.34 14.58
CA THR A 165 5.77 -14.39 13.50
C THR A 165 4.56 -13.53 13.79
N ARG A 166 3.47 -14.13 14.32
CA ARG A 166 2.29 -13.37 14.73
C ARG A 166 2.62 -12.40 15.87
N GLN A 167 3.35 -12.84 16.89
CA GLN A 167 3.76 -11.97 17.99
C GLN A 167 4.64 -10.81 17.51
N ALA A 168 5.62 -11.09 16.64
CA ALA A 168 6.51 -10.08 16.08
C ALA A 168 5.72 -9.03 15.26
N MET A 169 4.75 -9.47 14.46
CA MET A 169 3.84 -8.56 13.75
C MET A 169 2.97 -7.74 14.71
N ASP A 170 2.45 -8.33 15.79
CA ASP A 170 1.64 -7.62 16.79
C ASP A 170 2.45 -6.51 17.48
N GLU A 171 3.71 -6.80 17.81
CA GLU A 171 4.65 -5.85 18.39
C GLU A 171 4.99 -4.74 17.40
N LEU A 172 5.31 -5.10 16.14
CA LEU A 172 5.63 -4.16 15.08
C LEU A 172 4.45 -3.21 14.81
N VAL A 173 3.25 -3.73 14.57
CA VAL A 173 2.05 -2.92 14.32
C VAL A 173 1.79 -1.99 15.50
N ARG A 174 1.94 -2.46 16.74
CA ARG A 174 1.76 -1.65 17.95
C ARG A 174 2.78 -0.51 18.04
N ALA A 175 4.06 -0.79 17.77
CA ALA A 175 5.14 0.19 17.78
C ALA A 175 5.05 1.20 16.63
N SER A 176 4.43 0.80 15.51
CA SER A 176 4.29 1.59 14.28
C SER A 176 3.10 2.54 14.29
N LYS A 177 2.05 2.26 15.09
CA LYS A 177 0.85 3.12 15.19
C LYS A 177 1.15 4.62 15.44
N PRO A 178 2.03 5.01 16.39
CA PRO A 178 2.34 6.42 16.64
C PRO A 178 3.05 7.11 15.46
N LYS A 179 3.75 6.33 14.63
CA LYS A 179 4.52 6.82 13.47
C LYS A 179 3.65 6.96 12.21
N GLY A 180 2.39 6.54 12.27
CA GLY A 180 1.49 6.56 11.11
C GLY A 180 1.77 5.47 10.08
N TRP A 181 2.55 4.45 10.44
CA TRP A 181 2.73 3.23 9.66
C TRP A 181 1.48 2.33 9.81
N PHE A 182 1.16 1.57 8.75
CA PHE A 182 0.04 0.64 8.62
C PHE A 182 -1.34 1.28 8.78
N ARG A 183 -1.51 2.54 8.37
CA ARG A 183 -2.84 3.21 8.41
C ARG A 183 -3.88 2.54 7.52
N TRP A 184 -3.41 1.89 6.46
CA TRP A 184 -4.21 1.12 5.52
C TRP A 184 -4.54 -0.29 6.02
N LEU A 185 -3.86 -0.78 7.07
CA LEU A 185 -4.03 -2.15 7.57
C LEU A 185 -5.33 -2.28 8.38
N ASP A 186 -6.09 -3.33 8.10
CA ASP A 186 -7.23 -3.77 8.91
C ASP A 186 -6.81 -4.93 9.82
N SER A 187 -6.35 -6.03 9.23
CA SER A 187 -5.91 -7.23 9.95
C SER A 187 -4.86 -8.01 9.17
N TYR A 188 -4.28 -9.03 9.80
CA TYR A 188 -3.34 -9.94 9.16
C TYR A 188 -3.43 -11.33 9.82
N SER A 189 -2.96 -12.35 9.12
CA SER A 189 -2.84 -13.72 9.63
C SER A 189 -1.59 -14.39 9.04
N VAL A 190 -1.11 -15.43 9.71
CA VAL A 190 -0.01 -16.25 9.21
C VAL A 190 -0.60 -17.59 8.80
N ASP A 191 -0.56 -17.88 7.50
CA ASP A 191 -0.99 -19.15 6.93
C ASP A 191 0.13 -20.18 7.09
N ARG A 192 -0.10 -21.12 8.00
CA ARG A 192 0.81 -22.23 8.27
C ARG A 192 0.99 -23.17 7.07
N VAL A 193 -0.05 -23.35 6.26
CA VAL A 193 -0.07 -24.35 5.18
C VAL A 193 0.83 -23.87 4.04
N ASN A 194 0.64 -22.62 3.64
CA ASN A 194 1.40 -22.00 2.56
C ASN A 194 2.66 -21.27 3.05
N GLY A 195 2.87 -21.17 4.37
CA GLY A 195 4.01 -20.45 4.94
C GLY A 195 3.98 -18.96 4.60
N ALA A 196 2.79 -18.37 4.57
CA ALA A 196 2.56 -17.03 4.05
C ALA A 196 2.05 -16.08 5.13
N LEU A 197 2.41 -14.80 5.02
CA LEU A 197 1.76 -13.71 5.74
C LEU A 197 0.63 -13.17 4.86
N VAL A 198 -0.60 -13.32 5.34
CA VAL A 198 -1.81 -12.81 4.68
C VAL A 198 -2.17 -11.48 5.32
N ILE A 199 -2.29 -10.45 4.50
CA ILE A 199 -2.53 -9.08 4.91
C ILE A 199 -3.88 -8.64 4.35
N TYR A 200 -4.72 -8.08 5.23
CA TYR A 200 -6.03 -7.54 4.89
C TYR A 200 -6.00 -6.02 5.03
N PRO A 201 -5.90 -5.28 3.92
CA PRO A 201 -6.09 -3.84 3.91
C PRO A 201 -7.54 -3.46 4.23
N ARG A 202 -7.74 -2.24 4.73
CA ARG A 202 -9.06 -1.62 4.88
C ARG A 202 -9.72 -1.46 3.51
N MET A 203 -11.05 -1.37 3.50
CA MET A 203 -11.82 -1.15 2.28
C MET A 203 -11.32 0.09 1.51
N ASN A 204 -11.11 -0.06 0.21
CA ASN A 204 -10.56 0.96 -0.70
C ASN A 204 -9.19 1.52 -0.30
N ALA A 205 -8.42 0.81 0.53
CA ALA A 205 -7.14 1.32 0.97
C ALA A 205 -6.07 1.20 -0.12
N THR A 206 -5.30 2.26 -0.26
CA THR A 206 -4.00 2.25 -0.95
C THR A 206 -2.96 1.66 -0.02
N VAL A 207 -2.25 0.64 -0.47
CA VAL A 207 -1.20 -0.05 0.29
C VAL A 207 0.15 0.36 -0.22
N ASP A 208 1.03 0.80 0.67
CA ASP A 208 2.46 0.94 0.39
C ASP A 208 3.12 -0.45 0.46
N LEU A 209 3.50 -0.96 -0.71
CA LEU A 209 4.12 -2.28 -0.86
C LEU A 209 5.54 -2.31 -0.28
N MET A 210 6.25 -1.17 -0.27
CA MET A 210 7.57 -1.08 0.36
C MET A 210 7.46 -1.15 1.88
N GLU A 211 6.37 -0.62 2.45
CA GLU A 211 6.07 -0.76 3.87
C GLU A 211 5.81 -2.23 4.25
N VAL A 212 5.07 -2.97 3.41
CA VAL A 212 4.84 -4.42 3.60
C VAL A 212 6.16 -5.19 3.58
N LEU A 213 6.99 -4.99 2.55
CA LEU A 213 8.27 -5.69 2.42
C LEU A 213 9.23 -5.33 3.55
N GLY A 214 9.27 -4.06 3.95
CA GLY A 214 10.03 -3.60 5.11
C GLY A 214 9.55 -4.24 6.43
N ALA A 215 8.24 -4.45 6.57
CA ALA A 215 7.67 -5.14 7.73
C ALA A 215 8.14 -6.59 7.80
N ILE A 216 8.07 -7.31 6.68
CA ILE A 216 8.48 -8.72 6.54
C ILE A 216 9.97 -8.86 6.91
N ASN A 217 10.82 -7.97 6.40
CA ASN A 217 12.24 -7.94 6.75
C ASN A 217 12.47 -7.66 8.25
N THR A 218 11.70 -6.72 8.82
CA THR A 218 11.82 -6.36 10.25
C THR A 218 11.47 -7.53 11.18
N ILE A 219 10.53 -8.39 10.79
CA ILE A 219 10.18 -9.59 11.56
C ILE A 219 11.08 -10.81 11.25
N GLY A 220 12.14 -10.62 10.45
CA GLY A 220 13.19 -11.61 10.23
C GLY A 220 12.97 -12.55 9.03
N PHE A 221 12.14 -12.16 8.07
CA PHE A 221 11.89 -12.94 6.85
C PHE A 221 12.22 -12.14 5.60
N GLU A 222 12.45 -12.83 4.49
CA GLU A 222 12.39 -12.23 3.15
C GLU A 222 11.07 -12.62 2.49
N ALA A 223 10.51 -11.72 1.66
CA ALA A 223 9.32 -12.05 0.88
C ALA A 223 9.76 -12.78 -0.41
N GLY A 224 9.41 -14.05 -0.55
CA GLY A 224 9.66 -14.82 -1.77
C GLY A 224 8.78 -14.36 -2.94
N SER A 225 7.54 -13.99 -2.63
CA SER A 225 6.57 -13.40 -3.53
C SER A 225 5.63 -12.47 -2.75
N LEU A 226 4.98 -11.52 -3.44
CA LEU A 226 3.91 -10.71 -2.87
C LEU A 226 2.78 -10.58 -3.88
N THR A 227 1.71 -11.35 -3.67
CA THR A 227 0.61 -11.49 -4.63
C THR A 227 -0.67 -10.83 -4.13
N VAL A 228 -1.57 -10.47 -5.07
CA VAL A 228 -2.86 -9.86 -4.77
C VAL A 228 -4.02 -10.84 -5.04
N HIS A 229 -4.97 -10.89 -4.12
CA HIS A 229 -6.15 -11.74 -4.22
C HIS A 229 -7.40 -10.91 -3.97
N ALA A 230 -8.21 -10.67 -5.01
CA ALA A 230 -9.49 -9.99 -4.91
C ALA A 230 -10.63 -10.99 -4.72
N HIS A 231 -11.58 -10.69 -3.81
CA HIS A 231 -12.83 -11.46 -3.74
C HIS A 231 -13.74 -11.06 -4.90
N GLY A 232 -14.08 -12.00 -5.78
CA GLY A 232 -14.98 -11.80 -6.92
C GLY A 232 -14.37 -12.03 -8.30
N ALA A 233 -13.06 -12.27 -8.41
CA ALA A 233 -12.42 -12.69 -9.66
C ALA A 233 -12.38 -14.22 -9.74
N ASN A 234 -13.51 -14.84 -10.09
CA ASN A 234 -13.57 -16.25 -10.47
C ASN A 234 -13.24 -16.44 -11.94
#